data_AF-R4JJI6-F1
#
_entry.id   AF-R4JJI6-F1
#
_cell.length_a   1.000
_cell.length_b   1.000
_cell.length_c   1.000
_cell.angle_alpha   90.00
_cell.angle_beta   90.00
_cell.angle_gamma   90.00
#
_symmetry.space_group_name_H-M   'P 1'
#
loop_
_entity.id
_entity.type
_entity.pdbx_description
1 polymer ?
#
loop_
_entity_poly.entity_id
_entity_poly.type
_entity_poly.pdbx_seq_one_letter_code
_entity_poly.pdbx_strand_id
1 'polypeptide(L)'
;SYEIAFSLYLLAVIIHINMFYFCSFFNLSLFVIYLPFLFMVLAELNRAPFDFAEGESELVSGYNVEYSSVAFVLLFLGEYGALLFFSVLTSVLFFGFSYLVVYIV
;
A
#
# COMPACT_ATOMS: atom_id res chain seq x y z
N SER A 1 -11.57 7.16 1.42
CA SER A 1 -12.42 6.04 0.96
C SER A 1 -11.62 5.14 0.03
N TYR A 2 -10.46 4.66 0.50
CA TYR A 2 -9.56 3.80 -0.26
C TYR A 2 -9.54 2.39 0.36
N GLU A 3 -9.65 2.27 1.69
CA GLU A 3 -9.88 1.00 2.40
C GLU A 3 -11.07 0.17 1.83
N ILE A 4 -12.23 0.81 1.57
CA ILE A 4 -13.39 0.11 0.98
C ILE A 4 -13.07 -0.32 -0.47
N ALA A 5 -12.39 0.53 -1.24
CA ALA A 5 -11.99 0.19 -2.60
C ALA A 5 -10.97 -0.97 -2.61
N PHE A 6 -10.02 -0.96 -1.67
CA PHE A 6 -9.01 -1.99 -1.47
C PHE A 6 -9.64 -3.33 -1.07
N SER A 7 -10.63 -3.33 -0.16
CA SER A 7 -11.33 -4.57 0.23
C SER A 7 -12.13 -5.19 -0.92
N LEU A 8 -12.82 -4.37 -1.73
CA LEU A 8 -13.47 -4.82 -2.97
C LEU A 8 -12.47 -5.33 -4.00
N TYR A 9 -11.30 -4.70 -4.08
CA TYR A 9 -10.23 -5.10 -4.98
C TYR A 9 -9.64 -6.47 -4.61
N LEU A 10 -9.35 -6.68 -3.32
CA LEU A 10 -8.91 -7.98 -2.81
C LEU A 10 -9.93 -9.08 -3.14
N LEU A 11 -11.23 -8.78 -3.01
CA LEU A 11 -12.28 -9.72 -3.40
C LEU A 11 -12.19 -10.08 -4.90
N ALA A 12 -11.97 -9.10 -5.77
CA ALA A 12 -11.81 -9.33 -7.21
C ALA A 12 -10.59 -10.22 -7.53
N VAL A 13 -9.47 -10.05 -6.82
CA VAL A 13 -8.27 -10.89 -6.96
C VAL A 13 -8.56 -12.33 -6.52
N ILE A 14 -9.24 -12.51 -5.39
CA ILE A 14 -9.63 -13.84 -4.89
C ILE A 14 -10.54 -14.55 -5.89
N ILE A 15 -11.53 -13.84 -6.45
CA ILE A 15 -12.42 -14.38 -7.48
C ILE A 15 -11.61 -14.78 -8.72
N HIS A 16 -10.64 -13.97 -9.13
CA HIS A 16 -9.84 -14.26 -10.32
C HIS A 16 -8.94 -15.50 -10.16
N ILE A 17 -8.34 -15.68 -8.97
CA ILE A 17 -7.50 -16.83 -8.65
C ILE A 17 -8.35 -18.08 -8.36
N ASN A 18 -9.67 -17.93 -8.18
CA ASN A 18 -10.65 -18.98 -7.84
C ASN A 18 -10.29 -19.80 -6.57
N MET A 19 -9.32 -19.34 -5.79
CA MET A 19 -8.79 -20.02 -4.62
C MET A 19 -8.51 -18.99 -3.53
N PHE A 20 -8.77 -19.36 -2.27
CA PHE A 20 -8.44 -18.56 -1.10
C PHE A 20 -6.95 -18.64 -0.69
N TYR A 21 -6.05 -18.85 -1.66
CA TYR A 21 -4.61 -18.86 -1.41
C TYR A 21 -4.02 -17.52 -1.83
N PHE A 22 -3.34 -16.87 -0.90
CA PHE A 22 -2.64 -15.61 -1.17
C PHE A 22 -1.40 -15.79 -2.05
N CYS A 23 -0.91 -17.02 -2.20
CA CYS A 23 0.28 -17.30 -3.00
C CYS A 23 -0.13 -17.62 -4.44
N SER A 24 0.04 -16.65 -5.35
CA SER A 24 -0.20 -16.85 -6.77
C SER A 24 1.11 -16.83 -7.56
N PHE A 25 1.19 -17.65 -8.61
CA PHE A 25 2.25 -17.53 -9.61
C PHE A 25 1.88 -16.44 -10.61
N PHE A 26 2.88 -15.65 -11.02
CA PHE A 26 2.67 -14.52 -11.91
C PHE A 26 2.13 -14.98 -13.27
N ASN A 27 0.91 -14.56 -13.59
CA ASN A 27 0.23 -14.79 -14.86
C ASN A 27 0.03 -13.46 -15.59
N LEU A 28 -0.04 -13.49 -16.93
CA LEU A 28 -0.18 -12.28 -17.74
C LEU A 28 -1.49 -11.51 -17.44
N SER A 29 -2.56 -12.23 -17.07
CA SER A 29 -3.82 -11.64 -16.59
C SER A 29 -3.66 -10.89 -15.27
N LEU A 30 -2.79 -11.37 -14.37
CA LEU A 30 -2.51 -10.72 -13.09
C LEU A 30 -1.75 -9.41 -13.24
N PHE A 31 -1.04 -9.20 -14.36
CA PHE A 31 -0.37 -7.92 -14.63
C PHE A 31 -1.37 -6.77 -14.87
N VAL A 32 -2.49 -7.04 -15.54
CA VAL A 32 -3.56 -6.05 -15.77
C VAL A 32 -4.22 -5.63 -14.45
N ILE A 33 -4.29 -6.57 -13.51
CA ILE A 33 -4.81 -6.38 -12.15
C ILE A 33 -3.75 -5.64 -11.31
N TYR A 34 -2.48 -5.99 -11.40
CA TYR A 34 -1.41 -5.36 -10.63
C TYR A 34 -1.31 -3.83 -10.77
N LEU A 35 -1.48 -3.28 -11.98
CA LEU A 35 -1.37 -1.83 -12.22
C LEU A 35 -2.34 -0.97 -11.39
N PRO A 36 -3.68 -1.15 -11.47
CA PRO A 36 -4.61 -0.39 -10.64
C PRO A 36 -4.44 -0.69 -9.14
N PHE A 37 -3.98 -1.90 -8.78
CA PHE A 37 -3.66 -2.22 -7.39
C PHE A 37 -2.53 -1.34 -6.83
N LEU A 38 -1.48 -1.12 -7.62
CA LEU A 38 -0.35 -0.26 -7.22
C LEU A 38 -0.81 1.18 -6.98
N PHE A 39 -1.69 1.73 -7.82
CA PHE A 39 -2.27 3.06 -7.59
C PHE A 39 -3.12 3.13 -6.32
N MET A 40 -3.88 2.08 -6.01
CA MET A 40 -4.65 2.01 -4.76
C MET A 40 -3.76 1.95 -3.53
N VAL A 41 -2.66 1.18 -3.57
CA VAL A 41 -1.67 1.12 -2.49
C VAL A 41 -0.99 2.48 -2.28
N LEU A 42 -0.62 3.18 -3.35
CA LEU A 42 -0.07 4.54 -3.26
C LEU A 42 -1.06 5.53 -2.64
N ALA A 43 -2.34 5.42 -3.01
CA ALA A 43 -3.39 6.26 -2.45
C ALA A 43 -3.67 5.98 -0.96
N GLU A 44 -3.62 4.71 -0.53
CA GLU A 44 -3.79 4.33 0.88
C GLU A 44 -2.59 4.78 1.74
N LEU A 45 -1.38 4.70 1.19
CA LEU A 45 -0.15 5.16 1.86
C LEU A 45 0.03 6.68 1.82
N ASN A 46 -0.91 7.42 1.23
CA ASN A 46 -0.83 8.87 1.02
C ASN A 46 0.50 9.30 0.37
N ARG A 47 1.10 8.50 -0.52
CA ARG A 47 2.35 8.85 -1.20
C ARG A 47 2.08 9.55 -2.52
N ALA A 48 3.05 10.35 -2.96
CA ALA A 48 2.97 11.04 -4.25
C ALA A 48 2.56 10.05 -5.37
N PRO A 49 1.56 10.38 -6.20
CA PRO A 49 0.94 11.69 -6.43
C PRO A 49 -0.29 12.02 -5.55
N PHE A 50 -0.70 11.15 -4.62
CA PHE A 50 -1.92 11.31 -3.83
C PHE A 50 -1.69 11.96 -2.45
N ASP A 51 -0.52 12.56 -2.27
CA ASP A 51 -0.04 13.15 -1.02
C ASP A 51 -0.51 14.60 -0.79
N PHE A 52 -1.81 14.85 -0.96
CA PHE A 52 -2.38 16.20 -0.81
C PHE A 52 -2.53 16.61 0.67
N ALA A 53 -2.82 15.64 1.54
CA ALA A 53 -3.06 15.91 2.95
C ALA A 53 -1.77 16.26 3.71
N GLU A 54 -0.63 15.62 3.41
CA GLU A 54 0.65 15.99 4.02
C GLU A 54 1.17 17.30 3.42
N GLY A 55 1.10 17.44 2.08
CA GLY A 55 1.56 18.61 1.34
C GLY A 55 0.88 19.94 1.67
N GLU A 56 -0.41 19.91 2.04
CA GLU A 56 -1.12 21.09 2.54
C GLU A 56 -0.86 21.34 4.04
N SER A 57 -0.63 20.28 4.82
CA SER A 57 -0.42 20.37 6.27
C SER A 57 0.94 20.98 6.63
N GLU A 58 1.97 20.79 5.79
CA GLU A 58 3.29 21.41 5.98
C GLU A 58 3.26 22.95 5.83
N LEU A 59 2.25 23.51 5.14
CA LEU A 59 2.16 24.95 4.89
C LEU A 59 1.44 25.76 5.98
N VAL A 60 0.61 25.15 6.85
CA VAL A 60 -0.22 25.94 7.80
C VAL A 60 -0.28 25.38 9.23
N SER A 61 -0.21 24.08 9.46
CA SER A 61 -0.13 23.45 10.81
C SER A 61 -0.24 21.94 10.66
N GLY A 62 0.88 21.26 10.42
CA GLY A 62 0.91 19.81 10.24
C GLY A 62 1.23 19.07 11.54
N TYR A 63 1.02 17.76 11.56
CA TYR A 63 1.48 16.89 12.65
C TYR A 63 3.01 16.97 12.84
N ASN A 64 3.76 17.35 11.80
CA ASN A 64 5.20 17.61 11.89
C ASN A 64 5.57 18.84 12.76
N VAL A 65 4.63 19.76 12.99
CA VAL A 65 4.83 20.97 13.81
C VAL A 65 4.19 20.83 15.19
N GLU A 66 3.08 20.10 15.29
CA GLU A 66 2.31 19.95 16.54
C GLU A 66 2.84 18.83 17.45
N TYR A 67 3.37 17.75 16.89
CA TYR A 67 3.90 16.63 17.67
C TYR A 67 5.41 16.79 17.91
N SER A 68 5.82 16.72 19.18
CA SER A 68 7.24 16.73 19.58
C SER A 68 7.70 15.35 20.06
N SER A 69 8.99 15.09 19.86
CA SER A 69 9.75 14.00 20.50
C SER A 69 9.21 12.60 20.15
N VAL A 70 8.66 11.87 21.12
CA VAL A 70 8.33 10.44 20.97
C VAL A 70 7.10 10.22 20.09
N ALA A 71 6.10 11.10 20.17
CA ALA A 71 4.88 10.98 19.37
C ALA A 71 5.17 11.16 17.87
N PHE A 72 6.08 12.07 17.53
CA PHE A 72 6.56 12.27 16.16
C PHE A 72 7.23 11.00 15.62
N VAL A 73 8.13 10.38 16.40
CA VAL A 73 8.81 9.14 16.00
C VAL A 73 7.81 8.01 15.76
N LEU A 74 6.79 7.88 16.60
CA LEU A 74 5.77 6.84 16.46
C LEU A 74 4.89 7.02 15.21
N LEU A 75 4.60 8.26 14.80
CA LEU A 75 3.88 8.54 13.56
C LEU A 75 4.65 8.05 12.34
N PHE A 76 5.92 8.43 12.21
CA PHE A 76 6.77 7.93 11.11
C PHE A 76 6.95 6.42 11.16
N LEU A 77 7.16 5.85 12.35
CA LEU A 77 7.27 4.40 12.50
C LEU A 77 6.00 3.69 12.00
N GLY A 78 4.82 4.24 12.27
CA GLY A 78 3.54 3.73 11.78
C GLY A 78 3.44 3.77 10.26
N GLU A 79 3.77 4.90 9.62
CA GLU A 79 3.75 5.03 8.17
C GLU A 79 4.74 4.12 7.47
N TYR A 80 5.98 4.04 7.96
CA TYR A 80 6.99 3.12 7.41
C TYR A 80 6.61 1.65 7.67
N GLY A 81 5.96 1.36 8.80
CA GLY A 81 5.40 0.04 9.08
C GLY A 81 4.31 -0.36 8.08
N ALA A 82 3.41 0.57 7.76
CA ALA A 82 2.39 0.37 6.72
C ALA A 82 3.03 0.16 5.34
N LEU A 83 4.08 0.93 5.00
CA LEU A 83 4.80 0.78 3.74
C LEU A 83 5.40 -0.63 3.59
N LEU A 84 6.07 -1.14 4.63
CA LEU A 84 6.60 -2.51 4.64
C LEU A 84 5.49 -3.56 4.57
N PHE A 85 4.36 -3.33 5.22
CA PHE A 85 3.22 -4.24 5.16
C PHE A 85 2.67 -4.37 3.74
N PHE A 86 2.48 -3.24 3.04
CA PHE A 86 1.98 -3.24 1.67
C PHE A 86 3.00 -3.81 0.67
N SER A 87 4.30 -3.56 0.84
CA SER A 87 5.33 -4.16 -0.04
C SER A 87 5.34 -5.69 0.06
N VAL A 88 5.23 -6.23 1.27
CA VAL A 88 5.10 -7.68 1.48
C VAL A 88 3.80 -8.20 0.89
N LEU A 89 2.67 -7.54 1.15
CA LEU A 89 1.35 -7.95 0.67
C LEU A 89 1.27 -7.97 -0.86
N THR A 90 1.84 -6.98 -1.54
CA THR A 90 1.93 -6.96 -3.02
C THR A 90 2.75 -8.15 -3.56
N SER A 91 3.89 -8.47 -2.94
CA SER A 91 4.74 -9.58 -3.36
C SER A 91 4.06 -10.94 -3.16
N VAL A 92 3.34 -11.12 -2.05
CA VAL A 92 2.56 -12.34 -1.80
C VAL A 92 1.49 -12.51 -2.88
N LEU A 93 0.67 -11.46 -3.11
CA LEU A 93 -0.50 -11.54 -3.98
C LEU A 93 -0.17 -11.80 -5.45
N PHE A 94 0.89 -11.17 -5.97
CA PHE A 94 1.16 -11.18 -7.42
C PHE A 94 2.44 -11.94 -7.81
N PHE A 95 3.41 -12.05 -6.90
CA PHE A 95 4.77 -12.49 -7.24
C PHE A 95 5.26 -13.67 -6.39
N GLY A 96 4.35 -14.43 -5.77
CA GLY A 96 4.68 -15.68 -5.07
C GLY A 96 5.69 -15.50 -3.92
N PHE A 97 5.65 -14.37 -3.21
CA PHE A 97 6.58 -14.05 -2.12
C PHE A 97 8.06 -13.99 -2.53
N SER A 98 8.34 -13.33 -3.65
CA SER A 98 9.71 -13.06 -4.06
C SER A 98 10.32 -11.92 -3.23
N TYR A 99 11.45 -12.20 -2.57
CA TYR A 99 12.16 -11.21 -1.75
C TYR A 99 12.59 -9.97 -2.55
N LEU A 100 12.98 -10.16 -3.81
CA LEU A 100 13.40 -9.06 -4.68
C LEU A 100 12.27 -8.05 -4.90
N VAL A 101 11.03 -8.51 -5.08
CA VAL A 101 9.88 -7.61 -5.26
C VAL A 101 9.56 -6.88 -3.96
N VAL A 102 9.69 -7.53 -2.80
CA VAL A 102 9.47 -6.87 -1.49
C VAL A 102 10.39 -5.65 -1.30
N TYR A 103 11.61 -5.68 -1.84
CA TYR A 103 12.54 -4.56 -1.75
C TYR A 103 12.34 -3.48 -2.81
N ILE A 104 11.64 -3.78 -3.90
CA ILE A 104 11.44 -2.84 -5.02
C ILE A 104 10.14 -2.05 -4.87
N VAL A 105 9.11 -2.68 -4.30
CA VAL A 105 7.80 -2.04 -4.03
C VAL A 105 7.89 -1.18 -2.78
#